data_AF-A0A940L960-F1
#
_entry.id   AF-A0A940L960-F1
#
_cell.length_a   1.000
_cell.length_b   1.000
_cell.length_c   1.000
_cell.angle_alpha   90.00
_cell.angle_beta   90.00
_cell.angle_gamma   90.00
#
_symmetry.space_group_name_H-M   'P 1'
#
loop_
_entity.id
_entity.type
_entity.pdbx_description
1 polymer ?
#
loop_
_entity_poly.entity_id
_entity_poly.type
_entity_poly.pdbx_seq_one_letter_code
_entity_poly.pdbx_strand_id
1 'polypeptide(L)'
;MQQLKAASQKPYEVLKRAHLADYQSFFGRVSLHLGATTAPDLPTNERLIRYAKGLEDKNLEILYFQYGRYLLISSSRTAGVPANLQGIWNPYIRPPWSSNYTLNINLEENYWLAEPANLSELHRPLLSFIENLASTGSITAKTFYGMEGWAAGHNSDIWAMSNPVGDFGKGDPAWANWNMG
;
A
#
# COMPACT_ATOMS: atom_id res chain seq x y z
N MET A 1 -8.69 0.64 24.93
CA MET A 1 -9.84 1.03 25.80
C MET A 1 -10.24 2.50 25.64
N GLN A 2 -9.30 3.45 25.54
CA GLN A 2 -9.62 4.88 25.40
C GLN A 2 -10.40 5.23 24.11
N GLN A 3 -9.98 4.71 22.94
CA GLN A 3 -10.67 4.95 21.67
C GLN A 3 -12.13 4.44 21.67
N LEU A 4 -12.35 3.21 22.15
CA LEU A 4 -13.69 2.63 22.24
C LEU A 4 -14.61 3.46 23.15
N LYS A 5 -14.11 3.88 24.32
CA LYS A 5 -14.85 4.73 25.25
C LYS A 5 -15.20 6.09 24.65
N ALA A 6 -14.27 6.71 23.92
CA ALA A 6 -14.50 7.98 23.26
C ALA A 6 -15.52 7.85 22.10
N ALA A 7 -15.48 6.75 21.35
CA ALA A 7 -16.43 6.48 20.28
C ALA A 7 -17.84 6.18 20.82
N SER A 8 -17.96 5.37 21.89
CA SER A 8 -19.25 4.98 22.47
C SER A 8 -20.03 6.15 23.08
N GLN A 9 -19.37 7.28 23.34
CA GLN A 9 -20.01 8.51 23.82
C GLN A 9 -20.67 9.33 22.70
N LYS A 10 -20.46 8.96 21.42
CA LYS A 10 -20.99 9.69 20.26
C LYS A 10 -22.12 8.89 19.59
N PRO A 11 -23.23 9.53 19.18
CA PRO A 11 -24.25 8.86 18.38
C PRO A 11 -23.69 8.34 17.05
N TYR A 12 -24.22 7.23 16.56
CA TYR A 12 -23.82 6.62 15.28
C TYR A 12 -23.83 7.63 14.13
N GLU A 13 -24.89 8.45 14.01
CA GLU A 13 -25.01 9.43 12.92
C GLU A 13 -23.89 10.50 12.95
N VAL A 14 -23.38 10.83 14.13
CA VAL A 14 -22.23 11.76 14.26
C VAL A 14 -20.95 11.09 13.77
N LEU A 15 -20.73 9.83 14.15
CA LEU A 15 -19.56 9.05 13.71
C LEU A 15 -19.59 8.82 12.20
N LYS A 16 -20.74 8.44 11.65
CA LYS A 16 -20.95 8.23 10.21
C LYS A 16 -20.68 9.50 9.42
N ARG A 17 -21.24 10.64 9.86
CA ARG A 17 -21.01 11.94 9.19
C ARG A 17 -19.53 12.33 9.21
N ALA A 18 -18.85 12.14 10.34
CA ALA A 18 -17.41 12.41 10.44
C ALA A 18 -16.59 11.50 9.51
N HIS A 19 -16.92 10.21 9.46
CA HIS A 19 -16.29 9.25 8.54
C HIS A 19 -16.50 9.63 7.06
N LEU A 20 -17.74 9.95 6.68
CA LEU A 20 -18.06 10.35 5.30
C LEU A 20 -17.33 11.64 4.92
N ALA A 21 -17.30 12.63 5.82
CA ALA A 21 -16.57 13.87 5.57
C ALA A 21 -15.07 13.64 5.36
N ASP A 22 -14.42 12.80 6.19
CA ASP A 22 -13.01 12.43 6.02
C ASP A 22 -12.79 11.69 4.70
N TYR A 23 -13.51 10.59 4.47
CA TYR A 23 -13.31 9.74 3.30
C TYR A 23 -13.60 10.48 1.98
N GLN A 24 -14.71 11.22 1.91
CA GLN A 24 -15.10 11.95 0.71
C GLN A 24 -14.17 13.11 0.40
N SER A 25 -13.49 13.69 1.40
CA SER A 25 -12.48 14.72 1.16
C SER A 25 -11.30 14.24 0.31
N PHE A 26 -11.01 12.94 0.31
CA PHE A 26 -10.03 12.30 -0.57
C PHE A 26 -10.68 11.72 -1.81
N PHE A 27 -11.69 10.86 -1.63
CA PHE A 27 -12.25 10.08 -2.72
C PHE A 27 -12.94 10.97 -3.77
N GLY A 28 -13.61 12.05 -3.34
CA GLY A 28 -14.33 12.98 -4.22
C GLY A 28 -13.44 13.89 -5.10
N ARG A 29 -12.11 13.87 -4.93
CA ARG A 29 -11.18 14.73 -5.70
C ARG A 29 -11.03 14.35 -7.17
N VAL A 30 -11.32 13.10 -7.54
CA VAL A 30 -11.13 12.58 -8.90
C VAL A 30 -12.37 11.84 -9.35
N SER A 31 -12.92 12.24 -10.49
CA SER A 31 -13.95 11.50 -11.23
C SER A 31 -13.39 11.02 -12.56
N LEU A 32 -13.77 9.83 -12.98
CA LEU A 32 -13.40 9.23 -14.26
C LEU A 32 -14.67 8.79 -15.00
N HIS A 33 -14.79 9.18 -16.26
CA HIS A 33 -15.91 8.84 -17.12
C HIS A 33 -15.37 8.34 -18.46
N LEU A 34 -15.64 7.08 -18.78
CA LEU A 34 -15.24 6.43 -20.04
C LEU A 34 -16.44 6.18 -20.97
N GLY A 35 -17.64 6.66 -20.60
CA GLY A 35 -18.88 6.49 -21.34
C GLY A 35 -19.75 5.34 -20.83
N ALA A 36 -20.73 4.93 -21.64
CA ALA A 36 -21.64 3.84 -21.31
C ALA A 36 -20.94 2.48 -21.31
N THR A 37 -21.46 1.53 -20.53
CA THR A 37 -21.00 0.13 -20.48
C THR A 37 -22.08 -0.82 -21.01
N THR A 38 -21.66 -2.04 -21.38
CA THR A 38 -22.55 -3.10 -21.91
C THR A 38 -23.16 -4.00 -20.83
N ALA A 39 -22.76 -3.84 -19.56
CA ALA A 39 -23.17 -4.72 -18.47
C ALA A 39 -23.41 -4.00 -17.12
N PRO A 40 -24.22 -2.92 -17.07
CA PRO A 40 -24.38 -2.12 -15.86
C PRO A 40 -25.05 -2.87 -14.69
N ASP A 41 -25.88 -3.87 -14.97
CA ASP A 41 -26.71 -4.56 -13.97
C ASP A 41 -26.12 -5.90 -13.48
N LEU A 42 -24.93 -6.28 -13.96
CA LEU A 42 -24.28 -7.53 -13.55
C LEU A 42 -23.44 -7.33 -12.28
N PRO A 43 -23.32 -8.37 -11.42
CA PRO A 43 -22.43 -8.31 -10.28
C PRO A 43 -20.95 -8.33 -10.72
N THR A 44 -20.07 -7.74 -9.92
CA THR A 44 -18.65 -7.52 -10.28
C THR A 44 -17.90 -8.79 -10.69
N ASN A 45 -18.19 -9.92 -10.05
CA ASN A 45 -17.60 -11.22 -10.38
C ASN A 45 -17.96 -11.69 -11.81
N GLU A 46 -19.21 -11.50 -12.23
CA GLU A 46 -19.65 -11.86 -13.59
C GLU A 46 -19.09 -10.89 -14.64
N ARG A 47 -19.01 -9.60 -14.29
CA ARG A 47 -18.39 -8.58 -15.13
C ARG A 47 -16.92 -8.91 -15.42
N LEU A 48 -16.18 -9.35 -14.41
CA LEU A 48 -14.79 -9.79 -14.57
C LEU A 48 -14.65 -11.00 -15.51
N ILE A 49 -15.52 -12.01 -15.38
CA ILE A 49 -15.53 -13.19 -16.26
C ILE A 49 -15.84 -12.79 -17.71
N ARG A 50 -16.75 -11.84 -17.92
CA ARG A 50 -17.07 -11.30 -19.25
C ARG A 50 -15.89 -10.52 -19.84
N TYR A 51 -15.28 -9.64 -19.05
CA TYR A 51 -14.13 -8.84 -19.47
C TYR A 51 -12.94 -9.72 -19.88
N ALA A 52 -12.69 -10.80 -19.13
CA ALA A 52 -11.66 -11.80 -19.47
C ALA A 52 -11.91 -12.53 -20.80
N LYS A 53 -13.15 -12.52 -21.32
CA LYS A 53 -13.51 -13.04 -22.64
C LYS A 53 -13.40 -11.99 -23.76
N GLY A 54 -12.89 -10.80 -23.47
CA GLY A 54 -12.71 -9.71 -24.42
C GLY A 54 -13.96 -8.84 -24.62
N LEU A 55 -14.98 -8.95 -23.76
CA LEU A 55 -16.17 -8.09 -23.82
C LEU A 55 -15.89 -6.76 -23.11
N GLU A 56 -16.25 -5.64 -23.74
CA GLU A 56 -16.04 -4.30 -23.19
C GLU A 56 -16.85 -4.08 -21.89
N ASP A 57 -16.19 -3.52 -20.87
CA ASP A 57 -16.84 -3.02 -19.66
C ASP A 57 -16.11 -1.81 -19.06
N LYS A 58 -16.40 -0.62 -19.62
CA LYS A 58 -15.86 0.67 -19.16
C LYS A 58 -16.12 0.97 -17.68
N ASN A 59 -17.26 0.54 -17.15
CA ASN A 59 -17.55 0.75 -15.73
C ASN A 59 -16.67 -0.15 -14.85
N LEU A 60 -16.12 -1.26 -15.37
CA LEU A 60 -15.23 -2.14 -14.62
C LEU A 60 -13.83 -1.52 -14.57
N GLU A 61 -13.37 -0.94 -15.68
CA GLU A 61 -12.14 -0.16 -15.75
C GLU A 61 -12.18 1.04 -14.77
N ILE A 62 -13.29 1.79 -14.76
CA ILE A 62 -13.51 2.88 -13.80
C ILE A 62 -13.51 2.35 -12.36
N LEU A 63 -14.17 1.21 -12.11
CA LEU A 63 -14.21 0.59 -10.79
C LEU A 63 -12.80 0.24 -10.32
N TYR A 64 -11.96 -0.39 -11.15
CA TYR A 64 -10.60 -0.77 -10.76
C TYR A 64 -9.71 0.45 -10.50
N PHE A 65 -9.81 1.49 -11.33
CA PHE A 65 -9.10 2.76 -11.08
C PHE A 65 -9.48 3.36 -9.73
N GLN A 66 -10.78 3.48 -9.45
CA GLN A 66 -11.26 4.03 -8.18
C GLN A 66 -10.99 3.08 -7.00
N TYR A 67 -10.94 1.78 -7.23
CA TYR A 67 -10.63 0.80 -6.20
C TYR A 67 -9.17 0.93 -5.73
N GLY A 68 -8.23 1.19 -6.63
CA GLY A 68 -6.85 1.53 -6.26
C GLY A 68 -6.77 2.75 -5.33
N ARG A 69 -7.50 3.82 -5.67
CA ARG A 69 -7.62 5.02 -4.80
C ARG A 69 -8.25 4.69 -3.45
N TYR A 70 -9.35 3.92 -3.44
CA TYR A 70 -10.02 3.47 -2.22
C TYR A 70 -9.09 2.68 -1.30
N LEU A 71 -8.30 1.75 -1.86
CA LEU A 71 -7.38 0.92 -1.10
C LEU A 71 -6.27 1.75 -0.48
N LEU A 72 -5.69 2.71 -1.20
CA LEU A 72 -4.66 3.59 -0.64
C LEU A 72 -5.22 4.49 0.48
N ILE A 73 -6.41 5.09 0.29
CA ILE A 73 -7.13 5.85 1.33
C ILE A 73 -7.33 5.03 2.60
N SER A 74 -7.62 3.74 2.44
CA SER A 74 -7.96 2.84 3.53
C SER A 74 -6.76 2.21 4.24
N SER A 75 -5.58 2.17 3.59
CA SER A 75 -4.41 1.44 4.10
C SER A 75 -3.21 2.34 4.45
N SER A 76 -3.10 3.55 3.87
CA SER A 76 -1.93 4.42 4.04
C SER A 76 -2.27 5.71 4.78
N ARG A 77 -2.57 5.61 6.08
CA ARG A 77 -2.92 6.76 6.94
C ARG A 77 -2.08 6.88 8.21
N THR A 78 -1.35 5.82 8.57
CA THR A 78 -0.54 5.77 9.80
C THR A 78 0.89 6.18 9.50
N ALA A 79 1.42 7.19 10.20
CA ALA A 79 2.78 7.67 9.98
C ALA A 79 3.81 6.53 10.18
N GLY A 80 4.76 6.41 9.24
CA GLY A 80 5.81 5.39 9.26
C GLY A 80 5.34 3.95 8.99
N VAL A 81 4.06 3.73 8.71
CA VAL A 81 3.49 2.40 8.42
C VAL A 81 2.84 2.42 7.04
N PRO A 82 3.61 2.20 5.97
CA PRO A 82 3.07 2.18 4.62
C PRO A 82 2.22 0.92 4.37
N ALA A 83 1.38 0.97 3.34
CA ALA A 83 0.71 -0.20 2.79
C ALA A 83 1.73 -1.28 2.39
N ASN A 84 1.62 -2.46 3.00
CA ASN A 84 2.49 -3.61 2.71
C ASN A 84 1.99 -4.40 1.49
N LEU A 85 2.53 -5.60 1.22
CA LEU A 85 2.10 -6.47 0.11
C LEU A 85 0.59 -6.79 0.07
N GLN A 86 -0.12 -6.62 1.18
CA GLN A 86 -1.55 -6.85 1.29
C GLN A 86 -2.30 -5.62 1.83
N GLY A 87 -1.69 -4.43 1.76
CA GLY A 87 -2.18 -3.20 2.38
C GLY A 87 -2.20 -3.31 3.90
N ILE A 88 -3.35 -3.70 4.44
CA ILE A 88 -3.58 -4.01 5.87
C ILE A 88 -4.45 -5.27 6.07
N TRP A 89 -4.73 -6.02 5.01
CA TRP A 89 -5.70 -7.11 5.00
C TRP A 89 -5.02 -8.48 4.87
N ASN A 90 -4.79 -9.14 6.01
CA ASN A 90 -4.13 -10.45 6.03
C ASN A 90 -4.83 -11.40 7.05
N PRO A 91 -5.28 -12.60 6.62
CA PRO A 91 -5.85 -13.60 7.52
C PRO A 91 -4.82 -14.63 8.05
N TYR A 92 -3.58 -14.61 7.57
CA TYR A 92 -2.58 -15.64 7.86
C TYR A 92 -1.60 -15.22 8.97
N ILE A 93 -1.23 -16.15 9.86
CA ILE A 93 -0.14 -15.95 10.82
C ILE A 93 1.22 -15.86 10.12
N ARG A 94 1.41 -16.70 9.09
CA ARG A 94 2.58 -16.70 8.19
C ARG A 94 2.12 -16.35 6.78
N PRO A 95 1.91 -15.07 6.47
CA PRO A 95 1.46 -14.66 5.15
C PRO A 95 2.51 -14.96 4.06
N PRO A 96 2.07 -15.15 2.81
CA PRO A 96 2.98 -15.21 1.66
C PRO A 96 3.96 -14.04 1.66
N TRP A 97 5.25 -14.33 1.50
CA TRP A 97 6.34 -13.33 1.56
C TRP A 97 6.26 -12.40 2.78
N SER A 98 5.82 -12.93 3.92
CA SER A 98 5.71 -12.21 5.19
C SER A 98 4.76 -11.00 5.18
N SER A 99 4.00 -10.76 4.12
CA SER A 99 3.20 -9.52 3.95
C SER A 99 4.02 -8.28 4.30
N ASN A 100 5.31 -8.30 3.99
CA ASN A 100 6.27 -7.29 4.43
C ASN A 100 6.40 -6.18 3.38
N TYR A 101 7.52 -5.47 3.42
CA TYR A 101 7.86 -4.46 2.43
C TYR A 101 8.89 -5.05 1.46
N THR A 102 8.49 -5.27 0.20
CA THR A 102 9.40 -5.69 -0.87
C THR A 102 9.76 -4.47 -1.70
N LEU A 103 11.04 -4.09 -1.67
CA LEU A 103 11.57 -2.79 -2.09
C LEU A 103 12.20 -2.79 -3.50
N ASN A 104 12.05 -3.88 -4.24
CA ASN A 104 12.57 -3.97 -5.61
C ASN A 104 11.47 -3.81 -6.67
N ILE A 105 10.22 -3.53 -6.26
CA ILE A 105 9.08 -3.16 -7.11
C ILE A 105 7.81 -2.90 -6.29
N ASN A 106 7.48 -3.77 -5.34
CA ASN A 106 6.11 -3.86 -4.82
C ASN A 106 5.72 -2.68 -3.93
N LEU A 107 6.62 -2.27 -3.03
CA LEU A 107 6.35 -1.12 -2.17
C LEU A 107 6.28 0.16 -3.00
N GLU A 108 7.13 0.30 -4.02
CA GLU A 108 7.11 1.43 -4.93
C GLU A 108 5.79 1.47 -5.72
N GLU A 109 5.37 0.32 -6.26
CA GLU A 109 4.13 0.16 -7.02
C GLU A 109 2.89 0.53 -6.21
N ASN A 110 2.84 0.16 -4.92
CA ASN A 110 1.76 0.54 -4.01
C ASN A 110 1.51 2.06 -3.98
N TYR A 111 2.52 2.89 -4.27
CA TYR A 111 2.45 4.34 -4.18
C TYR A 111 2.49 5.07 -5.52
N TRP A 112 2.60 4.36 -6.66
CA TRP A 112 2.58 5.01 -7.98
C TRP A 112 1.34 5.87 -8.22
N LEU A 113 0.21 5.52 -7.61
CA LEU A 113 -1.03 6.27 -7.74
C LEU A 113 -1.14 7.47 -6.78
N ALA A 114 -0.31 7.55 -5.73
CA ALA A 114 -0.47 8.53 -4.65
C ALA A 114 -0.50 9.97 -5.19
N GLU A 115 0.47 10.33 -6.03
CA GLU A 115 0.55 11.66 -6.64
C GLU A 115 -0.43 11.85 -7.81
N PRO A 116 -0.39 11.03 -8.89
CA PRO A 116 -1.22 11.28 -10.07
C PRO A 116 -2.72 11.11 -9.82
N ALA A 117 -3.13 10.36 -8.78
CA ALA A 117 -4.53 10.18 -8.42
C ALA A 117 -5.02 11.13 -7.31
N ASN A 118 -4.27 12.22 -7.06
CA ASN A 118 -4.60 13.32 -6.15
C ASN A 118 -4.79 12.88 -4.69
N LEU A 119 -3.82 12.11 -4.18
CA LEU A 119 -3.77 11.54 -2.84
C LEU A 119 -2.40 11.75 -2.18
N SER A 120 -1.70 12.85 -2.49
CA SER A 120 -0.33 13.14 -2.05
C SER A 120 -0.11 13.00 -0.54
N GLU A 121 -1.10 13.35 0.28
CA GLU A 121 -1.00 13.22 1.74
C GLU A 121 -0.85 11.77 2.20
N LEU A 122 -1.37 10.82 1.41
CA LEU A 122 -1.27 9.38 1.67
C LEU A 122 0.08 8.80 1.28
N HIS A 123 0.98 9.59 0.70
CA HIS A 123 2.37 9.20 0.45
C HIS A 123 3.23 9.35 1.71
N ARG A 124 2.80 10.16 2.69
CA ARG A 124 3.55 10.44 3.92
C ARG A 124 3.95 9.19 4.72
N PRO A 125 3.10 8.15 4.88
CA PRO A 125 3.51 6.92 5.56
C PRO A 125 4.76 6.27 4.97
N LEU A 126 4.88 6.23 3.64
CA LEU A 126 6.07 5.72 2.96
C LEU A 126 7.28 6.65 3.16
N LEU A 127 7.09 7.96 3.03
CA LEU A 127 8.20 8.92 3.20
C LEU A 127 8.80 8.85 4.61
N SER A 128 7.96 8.79 5.65
CA SER A 128 8.43 8.60 7.03
C SER A 128 9.03 7.21 7.26
N PHE A 129 8.58 6.18 6.53
CA PHE A 129 9.21 4.86 6.58
C PHE A 129 10.61 4.87 5.93
N ILE A 130 10.81 5.60 4.84
CA ILE A 130 12.12 5.78 4.20
C ILE A 130 13.08 6.49 5.16
N GLU A 131 12.63 7.47 5.94
CA GLU A 131 13.44 8.10 7.00
C GLU A 131 13.92 7.08 8.03
N ASN A 132 13.02 6.20 8.50
CA ASN A 132 13.38 5.12 9.43
C ASN A 132 14.36 4.13 8.79
N LEU A 133 14.13 3.77 7.52
CA LEU A 133 14.98 2.84 6.76
C LEU A 133 16.37 3.43 6.50
N ALA A 134 16.49 4.73 6.30
CA ALA A 134 17.78 5.40 6.19
C ALA A 134 18.56 5.35 7.52
N SER A 135 17.87 5.47 8.66
CA SER A 135 18.48 5.35 9.98
C SER A 135 19.08 3.96 10.20
N THR A 136 18.31 2.89 9.97
CA THR A 136 18.81 1.50 10.09
C THR A 136 19.83 1.18 8.98
N GLY A 137 19.59 1.68 7.77
CA GLY A 137 20.44 1.48 6.59
C GLY A 137 21.83 2.08 6.73
N SER A 138 22.01 3.11 7.56
CA SER A 138 23.36 3.63 7.87
C SER A 138 24.25 2.59 8.56
N ILE A 139 23.65 1.74 9.39
CA ILE A 139 24.34 0.63 10.05
C ILE A 139 24.68 -0.44 9.02
N THR A 140 23.74 -0.79 8.13
CA THR A 140 23.97 -1.75 7.04
C THR A 140 25.10 -1.29 6.12
N ALA A 141 25.08 -0.03 5.65
CA ALA A 141 26.11 0.51 4.76
C ALA A 141 27.51 0.38 5.36
N LYS A 142 27.66 0.75 6.63
CA LYS A 142 28.93 0.66 7.36
C LYS A 142 29.38 -0.78 7.58
N THR A 143 28.48 -1.67 7.98
CA THR A 143 28.84 -3.02 8.46
C THR A 143 28.98 -4.04 7.34
N PHE A 144 28.16 -3.97 6.28
CA PHE A 144 28.21 -4.89 5.15
C PHE A 144 29.12 -4.41 4.03
N TYR A 145 29.22 -3.09 3.84
CA TYR A 145 29.90 -2.52 2.67
C TYR A 145 31.07 -1.58 3.01
N GLY A 146 31.25 -1.20 4.27
CA GLY A 146 32.30 -0.24 4.66
C GLY A 146 32.09 1.16 4.10
N MET A 147 30.85 1.53 3.78
CA MET A 147 30.49 2.80 3.14
C MET A 147 29.83 3.77 4.12
N GLU A 148 29.88 5.06 3.81
CA GLU A 148 29.02 6.08 4.41
C GLU A 148 27.63 6.10 3.73
N GLY A 149 26.72 6.95 4.20
CA GLY A 149 25.35 6.99 3.70
C GLY A 149 24.47 5.91 4.33
N TRP A 150 23.53 5.36 3.57
CA TRP A 150 22.64 4.28 4.00
C TRP A 150 22.41 3.32 2.85
N ALA A 151 22.16 2.04 3.17
CA ALA A 151 21.83 1.03 2.19
C ALA A 151 20.74 0.09 2.73
N ALA A 152 19.87 -0.39 1.86
CA ALA A 152 18.82 -1.34 2.18
C ALA A 152 18.78 -2.50 1.18
N GLY A 153 18.59 -3.73 1.68
CA GLY A 153 18.30 -4.90 0.87
C GLY A 153 16.88 -4.86 0.26
N HIS A 154 16.54 -5.85 -0.58
CA HIS A 154 15.24 -5.85 -1.28
C HIS A 154 14.00 -6.11 -0.39
N ASN A 155 14.19 -6.48 0.87
CA ASN A 155 13.10 -6.68 1.82
C ASN A 155 13.31 -5.86 3.08
N SER A 156 12.21 -5.34 3.61
CA SER A 156 12.12 -4.69 4.91
C SER A 156 10.83 -5.11 5.62
N ASP A 157 10.62 -4.63 6.84
CA ASP A 157 9.47 -4.93 7.67
C ASP A 157 9.11 -3.72 8.57
N ILE A 158 8.19 -3.91 9.51
CA ILE A 158 7.74 -2.82 10.41
C ILE A 158 8.86 -2.21 11.26
N TRP A 159 9.99 -2.90 11.40
CA TRP A 159 11.18 -2.44 12.13
C TRP A 159 12.16 -1.69 11.23
N ALA A 160 11.79 -1.45 9.98
CA ALA A 160 12.65 -0.87 8.95
C ALA A 160 13.96 -1.66 8.79
N MET A 161 13.88 -3.00 8.77
CA MET A 161 15.04 -3.85 8.48
C MET A 161 15.71 -3.44 7.16
N SER A 162 17.03 -3.26 7.17
CA SER A 162 17.81 -2.80 6.02
C SER A 162 18.88 -3.80 5.56
N ASN A 163 19.22 -4.81 6.36
CA ASN A 163 20.19 -5.83 5.95
C ASN A 163 19.65 -6.74 4.83
N PRO A 164 20.53 -7.32 3.99
CA PRO A 164 20.14 -8.35 3.04
C PRO A 164 19.47 -9.54 3.74
N VAL A 165 18.48 -10.14 3.07
CA VAL A 165 17.85 -11.40 3.49
C VAL A 165 18.60 -12.61 2.91
N GLY A 166 18.03 -13.81 3.02
CA GLY A 166 18.61 -15.04 2.44
C GLY A 166 19.30 -15.96 3.45
N ASP A 167 19.00 -15.81 4.74
CA ASP A 167 19.41 -16.72 5.83
C ASP A 167 20.89 -17.16 5.71
N PHE A 168 21.77 -16.16 5.60
CA PHE A 168 23.23 -16.34 5.52
C PHE A 168 23.69 -17.30 4.41
N GLY A 169 23.08 -17.18 3.22
CA GLY A 169 23.51 -17.89 2.00
C GLY A 169 22.62 -19.06 1.58
N LYS A 170 21.47 -19.27 2.24
CA LYS A 170 20.46 -20.24 1.77
C LYS A 170 19.52 -19.65 0.71
N GLY A 171 19.34 -18.34 0.72
CA GLY A 171 18.59 -17.62 -0.32
C GLY A 171 19.37 -17.57 -1.63
N ASP A 172 18.65 -17.50 -2.75
CA ASP A 172 19.28 -17.36 -4.05
C ASP A 172 19.83 -15.92 -4.21
N PRO A 173 21.11 -15.75 -4.58
CA PRO A 173 21.69 -14.44 -4.78
C PRO A 173 20.99 -13.60 -5.86
N ALA A 174 20.28 -14.22 -6.82
CA ALA A 174 19.56 -13.52 -7.89
C ALA A 174 18.49 -12.54 -7.37
N TRP A 175 17.98 -12.76 -6.15
CA TRP A 175 17.07 -11.84 -5.47
C TRP A 175 17.58 -11.36 -4.11
N ALA A 176 18.34 -12.18 -3.38
CA ALA A 176 18.83 -11.81 -2.05
C ALA A 176 19.86 -10.68 -2.09
N ASN A 177 20.70 -10.63 -3.14
CA ASN A 177 21.77 -9.66 -3.30
C ASN A 177 21.35 -8.50 -4.20
N TRP A 178 20.39 -7.72 -3.72
CA TRP A 178 19.99 -6.46 -4.33
C TRP A 178 20.00 -5.38 -3.26
N ASN A 179 20.69 -4.27 -3.53
CA ASN A 179 20.85 -3.17 -2.60
C ASN A 179 20.49 -1.86 -3.28
N MET A 180 19.74 -1.03 -2.56
CA MET A 180 19.49 0.37 -2.89
C MET A 180 20.08 1.28 -1.80
N GLY A 181 20.40 2.52 -2.16
CA GLY A 181 20.99 3.51 -1.26
C GLY A 181 22.27 4.11 -1.79
#